data_AF-A0A7J4TXC0-F1
#
_entry.id   AF-A0A7J4TXC0-F1
#
_cell.length_a   1.000
_cell.length_b   1.000
_cell.length_c   1.000
_cell.angle_alpha   90.00
_cell.angle_beta   90.00
_cell.angle_gamma   90.00
#
_symmetry.space_group_name_H-M   'P 1'
#
loop_
_entity.id
_entity.type
_entity.pdbx_description
1 polymer ?
#
loop_
_entity_poly.entity_id
_entity_poly.type
_entity_poly.pdbx_seq_one_letter_code
_entity_poly.pdbx_strand_id
1 'polypeptide(L)'
;MGWKWRFWEKSSRDIGNEPHILGTRIWLQELQELCERCFDNREEGQRLVRELQIEWSDAWKRMEVEESLKQGLDRRALRLIRANDSEWSEWLDNERFWMPGWKGEGP
;
A
#
# COMPACT_ATOMS: atom_id res chain seq x y z
N MET A 1 16.54 -10.00 -14.17
CA MET A 1 16.38 -8.55 -14.46
C MET A 1 15.54 -7.98 -13.34
N GLY A 2 16.19 -7.46 -12.29
CA GLY A 2 15.50 -6.96 -11.11
C GLY A 2 15.15 -5.49 -11.31
N TRP A 3 13.88 -5.20 -11.52
CA TRP A 3 13.36 -3.84 -11.36
C TRP A 3 13.41 -3.49 -9.88
N LYS A 4 14.57 -3.00 -9.46
CA LYS A 4 14.74 -2.31 -8.18
C LYS A 4 14.05 -0.96 -8.33
N TRP A 5 12.83 -0.87 -7.82
CA TRP A 5 12.10 0.38 -7.72
C TRP A 5 12.95 1.41 -6.97
N ARG A 6 13.38 2.47 -7.66
CA ARG A 6 14.18 3.60 -7.13
C ARG A 6 13.33 4.66 -6.42
N PHE A 7 12.11 4.32 -5.99
CA PHE A 7 11.17 5.31 -5.45
C PHE A 7 11.52 5.73 -4.01
N TRP A 8 12.05 4.81 -3.21
CA TRP A 8 12.48 5.10 -1.83
C TRP A 8 13.63 6.12 -1.73
N GLU A 9 14.47 6.27 -2.76
CA GLU A 9 15.56 7.26 -2.73
C GLU A 9 15.07 8.72 -2.73
N LYS A 10 13.78 9.00 -3.02
CA LYS A 10 13.29 10.37 -3.23
C LYS A 10 12.26 10.90 -2.22
N SER A 11 11.62 10.07 -1.39
CA SER A 11 10.55 10.57 -0.47
C SER A 11 11.06 11.15 0.85
N SER A 12 12.38 11.21 1.08
CA SER A 12 12.99 11.76 2.30
C SER A 12 13.06 13.29 2.36
N ARG A 13 12.38 14.01 1.45
CA ARG A 13 12.30 15.47 1.52
C ARG A 13 11.07 15.91 2.31
N ASP A 14 11.34 16.12 3.60
CA ASP A 14 10.75 17.17 4.43
C ASP A 14 9.37 16.90 5.06
N ILE A 15 9.29 15.93 5.99
CA ILE A 15 8.12 15.79 6.88
C ILE A 15 8.60 15.40 8.30
N GLY A 16 8.30 16.26 9.27
CA GLY A 16 8.92 16.31 10.60
C GLY A 16 8.73 15.09 11.52
N ASN A 17 9.83 14.73 12.18
CA ASN A 17 10.01 14.45 13.62
C ASN A 17 9.22 13.34 14.38
N GLU A 18 8.76 12.26 13.74
CA GLU A 18 8.47 10.99 14.46
C GLU A 18 8.86 9.73 13.63
N PRO A 19 10.02 9.09 13.87
CA PRO A 19 10.58 8.01 13.02
C PRO A 19 9.64 6.82 12.80
N HIS A 20 8.88 6.42 13.82
CA HIS A 20 8.02 5.23 13.77
C HIS A 20 6.69 5.48 13.00
N ILE A 21 6.18 6.72 13.03
CA ILE A 21 4.96 7.11 12.31
C ILE A 21 5.27 7.36 10.82
N LEU A 22 6.49 7.79 10.50
CA LEU A 22 6.96 8.08 9.14
C LEU A 22 7.02 6.83 8.25
N GLY A 23 7.58 5.71 8.75
CA GLY A 23 7.57 4.44 8.00
C GLY A 23 6.16 3.93 7.73
N THR A 24 5.22 4.24 8.62
CA THR A 24 3.85 3.73 8.56
C THR A 24 2.98 4.40 7.50
N ARG A 25 3.11 5.73 7.36
CA ARG A 25 2.32 6.50 6.39
C ARG A 25 2.78 6.30 4.95
N ILE A 26 4.09 6.06 4.76
CA ILE A 26 4.68 5.89 3.42
C ILE A 26 4.09 4.68 2.71
N TRP A 27 4.03 3.50 3.33
CA TRP A 27 3.54 2.30 2.63
C TRP A 27 2.07 2.36 2.22
N LEU A 28 1.23 2.99 3.04
CA LEU A 28 -0.20 3.15 2.71
C LEU A 28 -0.39 4.15 1.57
N GLN A 29 0.35 5.26 1.60
CA GLN A 29 0.37 6.23 0.53
C GLN A 29 0.91 5.63 -0.77
N GLU A 30 2.03 4.90 -0.72
CA GLU A 30 2.62 4.23 -1.88
C GLU A 30 1.64 3.21 -2.49
N LEU A 31 0.94 2.44 -1.67
CA LEU A 31 -0.09 1.53 -2.14
C LEU A 31 -1.21 2.28 -2.85
N GLN A 32 -1.69 3.40 -2.29
CA GLN A 32 -2.74 4.22 -2.88
C GLN A 32 -2.30 4.83 -4.21
N GLU A 33 -1.17 5.54 -4.25
CA GLU A 33 -0.63 6.18 -5.45
C GLU A 33 -0.36 5.18 -6.58
N LEU A 34 0.12 3.98 -6.23
CA LEU A 34 0.35 2.90 -7.18
C LEU A 34 -0.96 2.43 -7.81
N CYS A 35 -2.01 2.24 -7.01
CA CYS A 35 -3.30 1.83 -7.55
C CYS A 35 -3.97 2.95 -8.36
N GLU A 36 -3.90 4.21 -7.93
CA GLU A 36 -4.42 5.38 -8.66
C GLU A 36 -3.73 5.56 -10.02
N ARG A 37 -2.41 5.34 -10.09
CA ARG A 37 -1.66 5.37 -11.37
C ARG A 37 -2.04 4.23 -12.32
N CYS A 38 -2.66 3.18 -11.81
CA CYS A 38 -3.13 2.02 -12.56
C CYS A 38 -4.66 1.93 -12.55
N PHE A 39 -5.38 3.04 -12.39
CA PHE A 39 -6.85 3.04 -12.35
C PHE A 39 -7.45 2.41 -13.61
N ASP A 40 -6.86 2.68 -14.78
CA ASP A 40 -7.29 2.20 -16.10
C ASP A 40 -6.70 0.82 -16.47
N ASN A 41 -5.79 0.30 -15.64
CA ASN A 41 -5.12 -0.97 -15.87
C ASN A 41 -5.03 -1.77 -14.57
N ARG A 42 -6.17 -2.34 -14.17
CA ARG A 42 -6.29 -3.18 -12.97
C ARG A 42 -5.27 -4.32 -12.95
N GLU A 43 -5.05 -5.01 -14.06
CA GLU A 43 -4.14 -6.17 -14.08
C GLU A 43 -2.71 -5.79 -13.70
N GLU A 44 -2.22 -4.67 -14.25
CA GLU A 44 -0.92 -4.10 -13.88
C GLU A 44 -0.92 -3.60 -12.43
N GLY A 45 -1.99 -2.91 -12.01
CA GLY A 45 -2.15 -2.50 -10.61
C GLY A 45 -2.06 -3.68 -9.65
N GLN A 46 -2.76 -4.78 -9.92
CA GLN A 46 -2.72 -6.00 -9.12
C GLN A 46 -1.35 -6.68 -9.13
N ARG A 47 -0.64 -6.65 -10.27
CA ARG A 47 0.74 -7.14 -10.37
C ARG A 47 1.67 -6.35 -9.46
N LEU A 48 1.58 -5.03 -9.52
CA LEU A 48 2.39 -4.11 -8.72
C LEU A 48 2.05 -4.16 -7.22
N VAL A 49 0.78 -4.33 -6.86
CA VAL A 49 0.37 -4.56 -5.44
C VAL A 49 1.02 -5.83 -4.88
N ARG A 50 1.12 -6.91 -5.67
CA ARG A 50 1.82 -8.14 -5.24
C ARG A 50 3.32 -7.92 -5.05
N GLU A 51 3.96 -7.09 -5.87
CA GLU A 51 5.37 -6.72 -5.68
C GLU A 51 5.55 -5.89 -4.41
N LEU A 52 4.71 -4.87 -4.22
CA LEU A 52 4.77 -4.01 -3.03
C LEU A 52 4.52 -4.80 -1.74
N GLN A 53 3.68 -5.85 -1.81
CA GLN A 53 3.48 -6.82 -0.73
C GLN A 53 4.78 -7.50 -0.26
N ILE A 54 5.69 -7.80 -1.17
CA ILE A 54 6.98 -8.42 -0.85
C ILE A 54 7.86 -7.40 -0.12
N GLU A 55 7.92 -6.17 -0.63
CA GLU A 55 8.76 -5.10 -0.10
C GLU A 55 8.40 -4.73 1.35
N TRP A 56 7.11 -4.46 1.64
CA TRP A 56 6.72 -4.15 3.02
C TRP A 56 6.80 -5.36 3.94
N SER A 57 6.66 -6.59 3.40
CA SER A 57 6.84 -7.81 4.19
C SER A 57 8.29 -7.98 4.61
N ASP A 58 9.23 -7.65 3.74
CA ASP A 58 10.65 -7.67 4.06
C ASP A 58 11.05 -6.52 5.00
N ALA A 59 10.45 -5.34 4.85
CA ALA A 59 10.60 -4.23 5.82
C ALA A 59 10.07 -4.62 7.21
N TRP A 60 8.92 -5.30 7.28
CA TRP A 60 8.39 -5.84 8.53
C TRP A 60 9.34 -6.87 9.17
N LYS A 61 9.92 -7.80 8.40
CA LYS A 61 10.93 -8.75 8.92
C LYS A 61 12.16 -8.05 9.49
N ARG A 62 12.51 -6.86 8.98
CA ARG A 62 13.60 -6.01 9.50
C ARG A 62 13.17 -5.12 10.68
N MET A 63 11.94 -5.26 11.17
CA MET A 63 11.35 -4.42 12.22
C MET A 63 11.26 -2.92 11.85
N GLU A 64 11.23 -2.61 10.55
CA GLU A 64 11.07 -1.24 10.03
C GLU A 64 9.58 -0.84 9.89
N VAL A 65 8.69 -1.82 9.99
CA VAL A 65 7.24 -1.67 9.88
C VAL A 65 6.58 -2.34 11.07
N GLU A 66 5.66 -1.63 11.71
CA GLU A 66 4.83 -2.17 12.80
C GLU A 66 3.91 -3.29 12.31
N GLU A 67 3.70 -4.32 13.13
CA GLU A 67 2.81 -5.44 12.78
C GLU A 67 1.38 -4.96 12.46
N SER A 68 0.88 -3.99 13.22
CA SER A 68 -0.47 -3.43 13.03
C SER A 68 -0.65 -2.79 11.65
N LEU A 69 0.39 -2.10 11.15
CA LEU A 69 0.39 -1.56 9.80
C LEU A 69 0.42 -2.67 8.77
N LYS A 70 1.35 -3.62 8.91
CA LYS A 70 1.49 -4.75 7.97
C LYS A 70 0.16 -5.46 7.77
N GLN A 71 -0.54 -5.77 8.87
CA GLN A 71 -1.86 -6.40 8.82
C GLN A 71 -2.90 -5.51 8.10
N GLY A 72 -2.82 -4.18 8.28
CA GLY A 72 -3.66 -3.23 7.58
C GLY A 72 -3.39 -3.16 6.07
N LEU A 73 -2.14 -3.23 5.65
CA LEU A 73 -1.71 -3.26 4.25
C LEU A 73 -2.11 -4.59 3.59
N ASP A 74 -1.87 -5.72 4.27
CA ASP A 74 -2.22 -7.05 3.75
C ASP A 74 -3.71 -7.20 3.49
N ARG A 75 -4.57 -6.69 4.39
CA ARG A 75 -6.02 -6.72 4.20
C ARG A 75 -6.45 -5.93 2.95
N ARG A 76 -5.85 -4.76 2.74
CA ARG A 76 -6.13 -3.92 1.56
C ARG A 76 -5.65 -4.57 0.28
N ALA A 77 -4.39 -5.03 0.29
CA ALA A 77 -3.79 -5.72 -0.84
C ALA A 77 -4.60 -6.95 -1.24
N LEU A 78 -5.09 -7.75 -0.28
CA LEU A 78 -5.97 -8.89 -0.57
C LEU A 78 -7.25 -8.48 -1.30
N ARG A 79 -7.89 -7.38 -0.91
CA ARG A 79 -9.08 -6.86 -1.59
C ARG A 79 -8.74 -6.36 -3.00
N LEU A 80 -7.71 -5.54 -3.13
CA LEU A 80 -7.25 -4.99 -4.41
C LEU A 80 -6.84 -6.08 -5.41
N ILE A 81 -6.12 -7.11 -4.95
CA ILE A 81 -5.69 -8.26 -5.77
C ILE A 81 -6.87 -9.12 -6.25
N ARG A 82 -7.94 -9.21 -5.46
CA ARG A 82 -9.13 -10.02 -5.79
C ARG A 82 -10.21 -9.27 -6.54
N ALA A 83 -10.13 -7.95 -6.55
CA ALA A 83 -11.12 -7.10 -7.21
C ALA A 83 -11.24 -7.42 -8.71
N ASN A 84 -12.46 -7.37 -9.22
CA ASN A 84 -12.73 -7.22 -10.65
C ASN A 84 -12.64 -5.74 -11.06
N ASP A 85 -12.90 -5.41 -12.33
CA ASP A 85 -12.77 -4.04 -12.85
C ASP A 85 -13.67 -3.02 -12.13
N SER A 86 -14.91 -3.40 -11.79
CA SER A 86 -15.85 -2.52 -11.05
C SER A 86 -15.37 -2.34 -9.62
N GLU A 87 -15.09 -3.44 -8.93
CA GLU A 87 -14.63 -3.42 -7.53
C GLU A 87 -13.32 -2.65 -7.38
N TRP A 88 -12.41 -2.73 -8.35
CA TRP A 88 -11.14 -2.00 -8.34
C TRP A 88 -11.39 -0.50 -8.26
N SER A 89 -12.26 0.01 -9.14
CA SER A 89 -12.64 1.42 -9.16
C SER A 89 -13.35 1.82 -7.86
N GLU A 90 -14.28 0.99 -7.39
CA GLU A 90 -15.02 1.22 -6.14
C GLU A 90 -14.09 1.30 -4.91
N TRP A 91 -13.04 0.46 -4.84
CA TRP A 91 -12.07 0.54 -3.75
C TRP A 91 -11.18 1.78 -3.85
N LEU A 92 -10.81 2.20 -5.06
CA LEU A 92 -10.02 3.42 -5.24
C LEU A 92 -10.79 4.66 -4.80
N ASP A 93 -12.07 4.73 -5.11
CA ASP A 93 -12.95 5.86 -4.73
C ASP A 93 -13.38 5.83 -3.26
N ASN A 94 -13.06 4.77 -2.51
CA ASN A 94 -13.47 4.62 -1.11
C ASN A 94 -12.47 5.30 -0.16
N GLU A 95 -12.73 6.55 0.22
CA GLU A 95 -11.89 7.28 1.18
C GLU A 95 -11.67 6.52 2.50
N ARG A 96 -12.71 5.87 3.03
CA ARG A 96 -12.64 5.10 4.28
C ARG A 96 -11.71 3.90 4.17
N PHE A 97 -11.60 3.29 2.98
CA PHE A 97 -10.65 2.21 2.71
C PHE A 97 -9.20 2.70 2.87
N TRP A 98 -8.90 3.95 2.50
CA TRP A 98 -7.56 4.52 2.62
C TRP A 98 -7.25 5.17 3.98
N MET A 99 -8.24 5.30 4.87
CA MET A 99 -8.00 5.85 6.21
C MET A 99 -7.17 4.91 7.12
N PRO A 100 -6.23 5.44 7.91
CA PRO A 100 -5.56 4.67 8.96
C PRO A 100 -6.56 3.98 9.89
N GLY A 101 -6.22 2.77 10.35
CA GLY A 101 -7.09 2.03 11.27
C GLY A 101 -8.29 1.32 10.63
N TRP A 102 -8.46 1.36 9.31
CA TRP A 102 -9.44 0.53 8.61
C TRP A 102 -9.24 -0.97 8.93
N LYS A 103 -10.32 -1.64 9.35
CA LYS A 103 -10.31 -3.05 9.79
C LYS A 103 -11.07 -3.99 8.84
N GLY A 104 -11.46 -3.50 7.66
CA GLY A 104 -12.45 -4.15 6.81
C GLY A 104 -13.80 -3.44 6.89
N GLU A 105 -14.69 -3.80 5.98
CA GLU A 105 -16.12 -3.65 6.25
C GLU A 105 -16.41 -4.48 7.50
N GLY A 106 -17.07 -3.88 8.49
CA GLY A 106 -17.54 -4.62 9.65
C GLY A 106 -18.50 -5.75 9.24
N PRO A 107 -18.91 -6.60 10.19
CA PRO A 107 -19.98 -7.57 9.92
C PRO A 107 -21.24 -6.89 9.35
#